data_AF-A0A813KKG0-F1
#
_entry.id   AF-A0A813KKG0-F1
#
_cell.length_a   1.000
_cell.length_b   1.000
_cell.length_c   1.000
_cell.angle_alpha   90.00
_cell.angle_beta   90.00
_cell.angle_gamma   90.00
#
_symmetry.space_group_name_H-M   'P 1'
#
loop_
_entity.id
_entity.type
_entity.pdbx_description
1 polymer ?
#
loop_
_entity_poly.entity_id
_entity_poly.type
_entity_poly.pdbx_seq_one_letter_code
_entity_poly.pdbx_strand_id
1 'polypeptide(L)'
;MTASAALVACGSVFVFVACAVTLYHFAQKEVGWLSFSTSLLGFVLSFIIIALVPYDVSEALGRDDRDSGQEVLVGSGWELIYWATFLLCWILCPLLIEYEAAGDFTVLGKLRASLRRNIAWCAGYIVCGFLLLIWLSIGGGTHGSLGAWCIAASNAWGLLVSTVLMGYGLVAVPRHFWRLANPGQQLQNLYCAAVTMDEARLSTQFELQDVISEARAEIRSRSSQIWDPALERAFSILQMTLEECELMHLELSNGAPTPQS
;
A
#
# COMPACT_ATOMS: atom_id res chain seq x y z
N MET A 1 26.77 27.17 0.12
CA MET A 1 26.56 25.71 0.01
C MET A 1 27.92 25.06 -0.11
N THR A 2 28.34 24.32 0.92
CA THR A 2 29.56 23.52 0.90
C THR A 2 29.43 22.43 -0.16
N ALA A 3 30.51 22.06 -0.85
CA ALA A 3 30.49 21.04 -1.91
C ALA A 3 29.91 19.70 -1.44
N SER A 4 30.01 19.42 -0.14
CA SER A 4 29.45 18.27 0.55
C SER A 4 27.91 18.27 0.57
N ALA A 5 27.27 19.40 0.85
CA ALA A 5 25.81 19.54 0.83
C ALA A 5 25.22 19.39 -0.58
N ALA A 6 25.94 19.85 -1.60
CA ALA A 6 25.54 19.66 -3.00
C ALA A 6 25.57 18.17 -3.39
N LEU A 7 26.54 17.41 -2.87
CA LEU A 7 26.68 15.98 -3.15
C LEU A 7 25.52 15.16 -2.57
N VAL A 8 25.07 15.50 -1.36
CA VAL A 8 23.86 14.91 -0.73
C VAL A 8 22.61 15.23 -1.51
N ALA A 9 22.45 16.49 -1.92
CA ALA A 9 21.29 16.91 -2.72
C ALA A 9 21.25 16.16 -4.07
N CYS A 10 22.38 16.08 -4.77
CA CYS A 10 22.50 15.31 -6.00
C CYS A 10 22.22 13.81 -5.79
N GLY A 11 22.77 13.20 -4.74
CA GLY A 11 22.52 11.80 -4.39
C GLY A 11 21.05 11.54 -4.07
N SER A 12 20.41 12.43 -3.32
CA SER A 12 18.98 12.34 -2.96
C SER A 12 18.09 12.48 -4.19
N VAL A 13 18.41 13.40 -5.10
CA VAL A 13 17.70 13.56 -6.37
C VAL A 13 17.87 12.31 -7.25
N PHE A 14 19.08 11.75 -7.32
CA PHE A 14 19.32 10.52 -8.05
C PHE A 14 18.50 9.36 -7.51
N VAL A 15 18.48 9.16 -6.18
CA VAL A 15 17.65 8.14 -5.52
C VAL A 15 16.17 8.36 -5.84
N PHE A 16 15.68 9.60 -5.77
CA PHE A 16 14.28 9.92 -6.11
C PHE A 16 13.94 9.54 -7.55
N VAL A 17 14.76 9.95 -8.51
CA VAL A 17 14.55 9.63 -9.93
C VAL A 17 14.62 8.13 -10.17
N ALA A 18 15.61 7.43 -9.60
CA ALA A 18 15.73 5.98 -9.72
C ALA A 18 14.51 5.24 -9.15
N CYS A 19 14.02 5.67 -7.99
CA CYS A 19 12.80 5.12 -7.39
C CYS A 19 11.57 5.39 -8.26
N ALA A 20 11.42 6.61 -8.78
CA ALA A 20 10.31 6.99 -9.65
C ALA A 20 10.30 6.19 -10.96
N VAL A 21 11.46 6.02 -11.60
CA VAL A 21 11.60 5.22 -12.83
C VAL A 21 11.29 3.75 -12.57
N THR A 22 11.85 3.19 -11.49
CA THR A 22 11.61 1.78 -11.13
C THR A 22 10.14 1.54 -10.83
N LEU A 23 9.52 2.41 -10.03
CA LEU A 23 8.11 2.27 -9.69
C LEU A 23 7.23 2.48 -10.92
N TYR A 24 7.53 3.44 -11.79
CA TYR A 24 6.78 3.65 -13.03
C TYR A 24 6.87 2.44 -13.97
N HIS A 25 8.03 1.78 -14.03
CA HIS A 25 8.22 0.60 -14.87
C HIS A 25 7.47 -0.64 -14.35
N PHE A 26 7.40 -0.84 -13.03
CA PHE A 26 6.76 -2.01 -12.43
C PHE A 26 5.31 -1.79 -11.96
N ALA A 27 4.85 -0.54 -11.89
CA ALA A 27 3.48 -0.23 -11.48
C ALA A 27 2.47 -0.69 -12.53
N GLN A 28 1.40 -1.33 -12.07
CA GLN A 28 0.24 -1.62 -12.90
C GLN A 28 -0.50 -0.33 -13.26
N LYS A 29 -1.00 -0.23 -14.49
CA LYS A 29 -1.64 0.99 -15.02
C LYS A 29 -2.97 1.36 -14.34
N GLU A 30 -3.54 0.45 -13.57
CA GLU A 30 -4.83 0.60 -12.89
C GLU A 30 -4.70 1.18 -11.46
N VAL A 31 -3.48 1.43 -10.98
CA VAL A 31 -3.25 1.89 -9.61
C VAL A 31 -3.63 3.36 -9.44
N GLY A 32 -4.40 3.66 -8.39
CA GLY A 32 -4.76 5.04 -8.04
C GLY A 32 -3.55 5.92 -7.69
N TRP A 33 -3.64 7.21 -7.98
CA TRP A 33 -2.57 8.19 -7.74
C TRP A 33 -2.07 8.20 -6.28
N LEU A 34 -2.98 8.03 -5.31
CA LEU A 34 -2.65 7.99 -3.88
C LEU A 34 -1.79 6.77 -3.55
N SER A 35 -2.14 5.60 -4.09
CA SER A 35 -1.39 4.36 -3.88
C SER A 35 -0.01 4.39 -4.54
N PHE A 36 0.10 5.01 -5.72
CA PHE A 36 1.38 5.26 -6.35
C PHE A 36 2.27 6.21 -5.53
N SER A 37 1.71 7.33 -5.06
CA SER A 37 2.46 8.36 -4.33
C SER A 37 2.99 7.87 -2.98
N THR A 38 2.16 7.14 -2.24
CA THR A 38 2.54 6.54 -0.95
C THR A 38 3.62 5.47 -1.11
N SER A 39 3.53 4.65 -2.16
CA SER A 39 4.56 3.67 -2.52
C SER A 39 5.87 4.34 -2.92
N LEU A 40 5.81 5.41 -3.73
CA LEU A 40 6.99 6.19 -4.12
C LEU A 40 7.68 6.78 -2.88
N LEU A 41 6.90 7.37 -1.97
CA LEU A 41 7.41 7.91 -0.72
C LEU A 41 8.12 6.83 0.12
N GLY A 42 7.53 5.64 0.22
CA GLY A 42 8.15 4.51 0.93
C GLY A 42 9.45 4.03 0.31
N PHE A 43 9.50 3.93 -1.03
CA PHE A 43 10.73 3.56 -1.74
C PHE A 43 11.82 4.61 -1.53
N VAL A 44 11.50 5.89 -1.71
CA VAL A 44 12.45 6.98 -1.52
C VAL A 44 12.99 6.99 -0.10
N LEU A 45 12.11 6.90 0.91
CA LEU A 45 12.54 6.87 2.32
C LEU A 45 13.39 5.63 2.66
N SER A 46 13.16 4.50 2.00
CA SER A 46 13.97 3.28 2.21
C SER A 46 15.35 3.40 1.57
N PHE A 47 15.44 3.96 0.37
CA PHE A 47 16.70 4.03 -0.40
C PHE A 47 17.51 5.31 -0.16
N ILE A 48 16.94 6.35 0.46
CA ILE A 48 17.66 7.60 0.78
C ILE A 48 18.86 7.36 1.71
N ILE A 49 18.82 6.28 2.49
CA ILE A 49 19.93 5.81 3.35
C ILE A 49 21.21 5.60 2.54
N ILE A 50 21.11 5.16 1.28
CA ILE A 50 22.26 4.97 0.39
C ILE A 50 22.98 6.30 0.10
N ALA A 51 22.25 7.40 0.03
CA ALA A 51 22.82 8.73 -0.17
C ALA A 51 23.31 9.35 1.17
N LEU A 52 22.60 9.10 2.27
CA LEU A 52 22.87 9.74 3.55
C LEU A 52 24.04 9.09 4.32
N VAL A 53 24.19 7.76 4.29
CA VAL A 53 25.23 7.06 5.06
C VAL A 53 26.65 7.43 4.62
N PRO A 54 27.01 7.46 3.32
CA PRO A 54 28.35 7.86 2.91
C PRO A 54 28.67 9.31 3.32
N TYR A 55 27.67 10.17 3.34
CA TYR A 55 27.80 11.55 3.77
C TYR A 55 28.07 11.65 5.27
N ASP A 56 27.27 10.97 6.10
CA ASP A 56 27.44 10.89 7.55
C ASP A 56 28.85 10.36 7.91
N VAL A 57 29.32 9.32 7.22
CA VAL A 57 30.68 8.79 7.38
C VAL A 57 31.75 9.80 6.96
N SER A 58 31.56 10.51 5.84
CA SER A 58 32.50 11.53 5.38
C SER A 58 32.65 12.68 6.38
N GLU A 59 31.55 13.07 7.02
CA GLU A 59 31.53 14.12 8.03
C GLU A 59 32.14 13.64 9.36
N ALA A 60 31.88 12.39 9.74
CA ALA A 60 32.49 11.79 10.93
C ALA A 60 34.02 11.66 10.84
N LEU A 61 34.55 11.50 9.63
CA LEU A 61 35.99 11.43 9.33
C LEU A 61 36.65 12.82 9.21
N GLY A 62 35.94 13.84 8.74
CA GLY A 62 36.44 15.23 8.60
C GLY A 62 36.49 16.03 9.91
N ARG A 63 36.70 15.34 11.03
CA ARG A 63 36.37 15.75 12.41
C ARG A 63 37.05 17.02 12.94
N ASP A 64 38.10 17.51 12.26
CA ASP A 64 38.88 18.68 12.67
C ASP A 64 38.25 20.03 12.27
N ASP A 65 37.42 20.08 11.21
CA ASP A 65 36.77 21.30 10.71
C ASP A 65 35.23 21.17 10.74
N ARG A 66 34.66 20.97 11.94
CA ARG A 66 33.20 20.88 12.14
C ARG A 66 32.56 22.26 11.98
N ASP A 67 32.04 22.53 10.79
CA ASP A 67 31.11 23.64 10.56
C ASP A 67 29.76 23.32 11.21
N SER A 68 29.30 24.16 12.13
CA SER A 68 28.11 23.90 12.96
C SER A 68 26.83 23.72 12.13
N GLY A 69 26.78 24.27 10.92
CA GLY A 69 25.64 24.12 10.01
C GLY A 69 25.50 22.71 9.43
N GLN A 70 26.59 21.94 9.33
CA GLN A 70 26.60 20.63 8.68
C GLN A 70 26.13 19.51 9.62
N GLU A 71 26.52 19.57 10.89
CA GLU A 71 26.05 18.64 11.93
C GLU A 71 24.52 18.71 12.10
N VAL A 72 23.96 19.92 12.03
CA VAL A 72 22.52 20.16 12.14
C VAL A 72 21.77 19.54 10.96
N LEU A 73 22.34 19.59 9.75
CA LEU A 73 21.75 19.00 8.54
C LEU A 73 21.69 17.47 8.62
N VAL A 74 22.77 16.82 9.07
CA VAL A 74 22.80 15.35 9.23
C VAL A 74 21.83 14.90 10.31
N GLY A 75 21.86 15.54 11.48
CA GLY A 75 20.96 15.21 12.59
C GLY A 75 19.48 15.37 12.21
N SER A 76 19.14 16.51 11.59
CA SER A 76 17.76 16.77 11.12
C SER A 76 17.34 15.80 10.02
N GLY A 77 18.27 15.39 9.14
CA GLY A 77 18.00 14.41 8.08
C GLY A 77 17.63 13.04 8.62
N TRP A 78 18.38 12.54 9.60
CA TRP A 78 18.06 11.27 10.27
C TRP A 78 16.75 11.33 11.06
N GLU A 79 16.50 12.43 11.76
CA GLU A 79 15.25 12.64 12.48
C GLU A 79 14.04 12.69 11.52
N LEU A 80 14.19 13.38 10.38
CA LEU A 80 13.15 13.43 9.34
C LEU A 80 12.86 12.05 8.77
N ILE A 81 13.88 11.26 8.41
CA ILE A 81 13.70 9.90 7.88
C ILE A 81 13.01 9.01 8.92
N TYR A 82 13.43 9.10 10.18
CA TYR A 82 12.83 8.34 11.27
C TYR A 82 11.34 8.65 11.41
N TRP A 83 10.98 9.92 11.58
CA TRP A 83 9.58 10.31 11.77
C TRP A 83 8.74 10.08 10.51
N ALA A 84 9.28 10.34 9.32
CA ALA A 84 8.59 10.08 8.06
C ALA A 84 8.29 8.59 7.89
N THR A 85 9.27 7.72 8.15
CA THR A 85 9.09 6.26 8.08
C THR A 85 8.11 5.76 9.13
N PHE A 86 8.18 6.32 10.34
CA PHE A 86 7.27 5.99 11.42
C PHE A 86 5.81 6.32 11.05
N LEU A 87 5.55 7.55 10.58
CA LEU A 87 4.22 7.98 10.17
C LEU A 87 3.73 7.22 8.94
N LEU A 88 4.62 6.94 7.99
CA LEU A 88 4.31 6.13 6.81
C LEU A 88 3.82 4.74 7.22
N CYS A 89 4.56 4.05 8.09
CA CYS A 89 4.27 2.68 8.50
C CYS A 89 3.02 2.59 9.38
N TRP A 90 2.89 3.47 10.38
CA TRP A 90 1.84 3.35 11.39
C TRP A 90 0.53 4.02 10.99
N ILE A 91 0.56 5.01 10.09
CA ILE A 91 -0.64 5.76 9.71
C ILE A 91 -0.95 5.53 8.23
N LEU A 92 -0.02 5.87 7.35
CA LEU A 92 -0.32 5.98 5.92
C LEU A 92 -0.58 4.62 5.26
N CYS A 93 0.28 3.63 5.52
CA CYS A 93 0.13 2.27 5.00
C CYS A 93 -1.19 1.60 5.43
N PRO A 94 -1.54 1.49 6.73
CA PRO A 94 -2.79 0.84 7.14
C PRO A 94 -4.02 1.61 6.67
N LEU A 95 -3.95 2.94 6.62
CA LEU A 95 -5.04 3.76 6.06
C LEU A 95 -5.25 3.49 4.57
N LEU A 96 -4.17 3.32 3.80
CA LEU A 96 -4.23 3.05 2.36
C LEU A 96 -4.82 1.67 2.06
N ILE A 97 -4.43 0.65 2.83
CA ILE A 97 -4.97 -0.71 2.70
C ILE A 97 -6.49 -0.70 2.88
N GLU A 98 -6.97 -0.03 3.93
CA GLU A 98 -8.41 0.13 4.20
C GLU A 98 -9.12 1.05 3.19
N TYR A 99 -8.41 2.03 2.64
CA TYR A 99 -8.94 2.94 1.61
C TYR A 99 -9.19 2.22 0.28
N GLU A 100 -8.24 1.39 -0.16
CA GLU A 100 -8.40 0.57 -1.37
C GLU A 100 -9.44 -0.55 -1.17
N ALA A 101 -9.53 -1.11 0.05
CA ALA A 101 -10.59 -2.06 0.40
C ALA A 101 -11.99 -1.43 0.46
N ALA A 102 -12.10 -0.11 0.61
CA ALA A 102 -13.38 0.59 0.66
C ALA A 102 -13.95 0.79 -0.76
N GLY A 103 -15.10 0.19 -1.04
CA GLY A 103 -15.83 0.31 -2.31
C GLY A 103 -16.67 1.59 -2.47
N ASP A 104 -16.53 2.59 -1.60
CA ASP A 104 -17.37 3.79 -1.60
C ASP A 104 -17.11 4.71 -2.81
N PHE A 105 -18.14 5.20 -3.50
CA PHE A 105 -17.95 6.01 -4.72
C PHE A 105 -17.34 7.41 -4.50
N THR A 106 -17.21 7.87 -3.24
CA THR A 106 -16.65 9.20 -2.92
C THR A 106 -15.34 9.11 -2.15
N VAL A 107 -14.31 9.86 -2.61
CA VAL A 107 -12.96 9.86 -2.01
C VAL A 107 -12.99 10.24 -0.52
N LEU A 108 -13.83 11.21 -0.14
CA LEU A 108 -13.96 11.66 1.25
C LEU A 108 -14.70 10.63 2.12
N GLY A 109 -15.68 9.92 1.55
CA GLY A 109 -16.38 8.81 2.21
C GLY A 109 -15.44 7.66 2.53
N LYS A 110 -14.66 7.22 1.52
CA LYS A 110 -13.62 6.19 1.67
C LYS A 110 -12.62 6.54 2.78
N LEU A 111 -12.10 7.77 2.80
CA LEU A 111 -11.11 8.19 3.81
C LEU A 111 -11.68 8.20 5.23
N ARG A 112 -12.94 8.64 5.40
CA ARG A 112 -13.59 8.65 6.72
C ARG A 112 -13.92 7.23 7.19
N ALA A 113 -14.32 6.35 6.28
CA ALA A 113 -14.59 4.96 6.57
C ALA A 113 -13.31 4.20 6.95
N SER A 114 -12.23 4.36 6.19
CA SER A 114 -10.94 3.72 6.44
C SER A 114 -10.33 4.18 7.76
N LEU A 115 -10.36 5.50 8.06
CA LEU A 115 -9.87 6.03 9.32
C LEU A 115 -10.63 5.48 10.53
N ARG A 116 -11.97 5.33 10.42
CA ARG A 116 -12.80 4.78 11.50
C ARG A 116 -12.46 3.32 11.79
N ARG A 117 -12.26 2.50 10.74
CA ARG A 117 -11.85 1.09 10.90
C ARG A 117 -10.45 0.98 11.51
N ASN A 118 -9.53 1.83 11.08
CA ASN A 118 -8.15 1.82 11.57
C ASN A 118 -8.02 2.33 13.03
N ILE A 119 -8.86 3.28 13.45
CA ILE A 119 -8.88 3.80 14.83
C ILE A 119 -9.06 2.71 15.89
N ALA A 120 -9.84 1.66 15.61
CA ALA A 120 -10.04 0.55 16.55
C ALA A 120 -8.71 -0.20 16.82
N TRP A 121 -7.93 -0.46 15.77
CA TRP A 121 -6.63 -1.10 15.87
C TRP A 121 -5.61 -0.20 16.57
N CYS A 122 -5.54 1.09 16.19
CA CYS A 122 -4.71 2.07 16.87
C CYS A 122 -5.04 2.18 18.37
N ALA A 123 -6.33 2.22 18.72
CA ALA A 123 -6.78 2.24 20.11
C ALA A 123 -6.34 0.96 20.85
N GLY A 124 -6.45 -0.21 20.22
CA GLY A 124 -5.94 -1.47 20.76
C GLY A 124 -4.45 -1.44 21.07
N TYR A 125 -3.63 -0.93 20.15
CA TYR A 125 -2.17 -0.77 20.37
C TYR A 125 -1.85 0.20 21.50
N ILE A 126 -2.56 1.34 21.59
CA ILE A 126 -2.37 2.33 22.67
C ILE A 126 -2.73 1.72 24.02
N VAL A 127 -3.86 1.01 24.12
CA VAL A 127 -4.30 0.36 25.36
C VAL A 127 -3.30 -0.73 25.78
N CYS A 128 -2.86 -1.56 24.85
CA CYS A 128 -1.84 -2.58 25.11
C CYS A 128 -0.52 -1.97 25.60
N GLY A 129 -0.05 -0.91 24.92
CA GLY A 129 1.14 -0.16 25.33
C GLY A 129 1.00 0.45 26.72
N PHE A 130 -0.16 1.03 27.03
CA PHE A 130 -0.45 1.61 28.35
C PHE A 130 -0.47 0.56 29.47
N LEU A 131 -1.10 -0.60 29.23
CA LEU A 131 -1.08 -1.72 30.18
C LEU A 131 0.33 -2.25 30.42
N LEU A 132 1.15 -2.34 29.37
CA LEU A 132 2.54 -2.75 29.46
C LEU A 132 3.36 -1.74 30.29
N LEU A 133 3.12 -0.44 30.12
CA LEU A 133 3.75 0.61 30.94
C LEU A 133 3.35 0.50 32.41
N ILE A 134 2.07 0.26 32.71
CA ILE A 134 1.60 0.04 34.09
C ILE A 134 2.28 -1.19 34.69
N TRP A 135 2.33 -2.30 33.95
CA TRP A 135 2.96 -3.52 34.41
C TRP A 135 4.46 -3.32 34.71
N LEU A 136 5.18 -2.61 33.83
CA LEU A 136 6.60 -2.29 34.03
C LEU A 136 6.83 -1.39 35.25
N SER A 137 5.92 -0.45 35.50
CA SER A 137 5.96 0.46 36.64
C SER A 137 5.76 -0.27 37.97
N ILE A 138 4.86 -1.26 38.03
CA ILE A 138 4.57 -2.04 39.24
C ILE A 138 5.65 -3.11 39.49
N GLY A 139 6.22 -3.70 38.44
CA GLY A 139 7.18 -4.82 38.52
C GLY A 139 8.57 -4.47 39.07
N GLY A 140 8.84 -3.24 39.49
CA GLY A 140 10.12 -2.84 40.09
C GLY A 140 11.30 -2.75 39.10
N GLY A 141 11.05 -2.69 37.79
CA GLY A 141 12.07 -2.64 36.73
C GLY A 141 12.84 -1.31 36.61
N THR A 142 12.89 -0.51 37.67
CA THR A 142 13.39 0.88 37.69
C THR A 142 14.90 1.02 37.72
N HIS A 143 15.66 -0.06 37.54
CA HIS A 143 17.12 0.04 37.35
C HIS A 143 17.51 0.62 35.97
N GLY A 144 16.55 0.86 35.07
CA GLY A 144 16.76 1.54 33.78
C GLY A 144 15.62 2.48 33.41
N SER A 145 15.90 3.46 32.53
CA SER A 145 14.87 4.34 31.95
C SER A 145 13.84 3.52 31.18
N LEU A 146 12.55 3.82 31.32
CA LEU A 146 11.46 3.19 30.55
C LEU A 146 11.75 3.21 29.04
N GLY A 147 12.40 4.29 28.56
CA GLY A 147 12.80 4.40 27.16
C GLY A 147 13.78 3.32 26.72
N ALA A 148 14.72 2.92 27.58
CA ALA A 148 15.70 1.88 27.26
C ALA A 148 15.03 0.50 27.09
N TRP A 149 14.04 0.19 27.92
CA TRP A 149 13.24 -1.03 27.78
C TRP A 149 12.41 -1.03 26.50
N CYS A 150 11.77 0.09 26.15
CA CYS A 150 11.02 0.21 24.90
C CYS A 150 11.92 0.04 23.67
N ILE A 151 13.11 0.63 23.68
CA ILE A 151 14.10 0.49 22.60
C ILE A 151 14.55 -0.98 22.50
N ALA A 152 14.89 -1.62 23.62
CA ALA A 152 15.29 -3.02 23.63
C ALA A 152 14.18 -3.96 23.13
N ALA A 153 12.94 -3.75 23.58
CA ALA A 153 11.77 -4.52 23.16
C ALA A 153 11.47 -4.36 21.67
N SER A 154 11.53 -3.12 21.15
CA SER A 154 11.34 -2.84 19.71
C SER A 154 12.40 -3.55 18.86
N ASN A 155 13.67 -3.50 19.27
CA ASN A 155 14.75 -4.22 18.58
C ASN A 155 14.57 -5.73 18.65
N ALA A 156 14.19 -6.28 19.81
CA ALA A 156 13.93 -7.71 19.97
C ALA A 156 12.77 -8.17 19.07
N TRP A 157 11.69 -7.40 18.99
CA TRP A 157 10.57 -7.67 18.08
C TRP A 157 11.01 -7.66 16.61
N GLY A 158 11.76 -6.64 16.19
CA GLY A 158 12.26 -6.55 14.82
C GLY A 158 13.16 -7.74 14.44
N LEU A 159 14.08 -8.12 15.33
CA LEU A 159 14.94 -9.29 15.14
C LEU A 159 14.14 -10.59 15.13
N LEU A 160 13.14 -10.75 16.00
CA LEU A 160 12.26 -11.92 16.03
C LEU A 160 11.55 -12.08 14.68
N VAL A 161 10.86 -11.02 14.22
CA VAL A 161 10.13 -11.01 12.95
C VAL A 161 11.09 -11.28 11.80
N SER A 162 12.23 -10.59 11.73
CA SER A 162 13.24 -10.79 10.69
C SER A 162 13.76 -12.22 10.65
N THR A 163 14.04 -12.82 11.81
CA THR A 163 14.52 -14.20 11.91
C THR A 163 13.47 -15.20 11.43
N VAL A 164 12.20 -15.04 11.81
CA VAL A 164 11.10 -15.90 11.36
C VAL A 164 10.88 -15.78 9.86
N LEU A 165 10.83 -14.56 9.33
CA LEU A 165 10.65 -14.31 7.89
C LEU A 165 11.83 -14.87 7.07
N MET A 166 13.06 -14.68 7.54
CA MET A 166 14.25 -15.22 6.89
C MET A 166 14.23 -16.75 6.90
N GLY A 167 13.84 -17.37 8.02
CA GLY A 167 13.69 -18.83 8.13
C GLY A 167 12.69 -19.39 7.12
N TYR A 168 11.53 -18.73 6.97
CA TYR A 168 10.55 -19.09 5.95
C TYR A 168 11.10 -18.87 4.53
N GLY A 169 11.71 -17.71 4.26
CA GLY A 169 12.27 -17.35 2.97
C GLY A 169 13.33 -18.34 2.47
N LEU A 170 14.19 -18.83 3.36
CA LEU A 170 15.24 -19.80 3.04
C LEU A 170 14.68 -21.13 2.50
N VAL A 171 13.48 -21.53 2.91
CA VAL A 171 12.83 -22.78 2.45
C VAL A 171 11.89 -22.52 1.29
N ALA A 172 11.09 -21.45 1.38
CA ALA A 172 10.06 -21.13 0.39
C ALA A 172 10.65 -20.76 -0.97
N VAL A 173 11.77 -20.00 -0.99
CA VAL A 173 12.38 -19.52 -2.23
C VAL A 173 12.98 -20.66 -3.06
N PRO A 174 13.83 -21.55 -2.54
CA PRO A 174 14.33 -22.70 -3.32
C PRO A 174 13.20 -23.63 -3.76
N ARG A 175 12.21 -23.88 -2.89
CA ARG A 175 11.05 -24.70 -3.24
C ARG A 175 10.19 -24.06 -4.32
N HIS A 176 10.13 -22.73 -4.38
CA HIS A 176 9.48 -22.01 -5.47
C HIS A 176 10.24 -22.20 -6.78
N PHE A 177 11.56 -22.00 -6.80
CA PHE A 177 12.38 -22.26 -8.00
C PHE A 177 12.32 -23.71 -8.47
N TRP A 178 12.31 -24.67 -7.54
CA TRP A 178 12.15 -26.09 -7.88
C TRP A 178 10.81 -26.40 -8.56
N ARG A 179 9.73 -25.74 -8.12
CA ARG A 179 8.41 -25.87 -8.75
C ARG A 179 8.37 -25.21 -10.13
N LEU A 180 9.05 -24.07 -10.30
CA LEU A 180 9.18 -23.40 -11.60
C LEU A 180 10.03 -24.20 -12.60
N ALA A 181 10.96 -25.02 -12.12
CA ALA A 181 11.79 -25.86 -12.98
C ALA A 181 11.03 -27.02 -13.64
N ASN A 182 9.80 -27.35 -13.19
CA ASN A 182 8.96 -28.39 -13.79
C ASN A 182 7.79 -27.78 -14.60
N PRO A 183 7.96 -27.55 -15.91
CA PRO A 183 6.96 -26.89 -16.73
C PRO A 183 5.65 -27.69 -16.86
N GLY A 184 5.71 -29.03 -16.80
CA GLY A 184 4.51 -29.87 -16.91
C GLY A 184 3.53 -29.68 -15.75
N GLN A 185 4.05 -29.60 -14.53
CA GLN A 185 3.23 -29.35 -13.34
C GLN A 185 2.81 -27.88 -13.24
N GLN A 186 3.64 -26.95 -13.69
CA GLN A 186 3.28 -25.54 -13.78
C GLN A 186 2.12 -25.31 -14.74
N LEU A 187 2.11 -25.98 -15.90
CA LEU A 187 1.03 -25.86 -16.88
C LEU A 187 -0.31 -26.36 -16.31
N GLN A 188 -0.33 -27.48 -15.59
CA GLN A 188 -1.54 -27.99 -14.95
C GLN A 188 -2.09 -27.01 -13.90
N ASN A 189 -1.20 -26.46 -13.05
CA ASN A 189 -1.60 -25.47 -12.05
C ASN A 189 -2.12 -24.19 -12.70
N LEU A 190 -1.48 -23.72 -13.77
CA LEU A 190 -1.92 -22.55 -14.52
C LEU A 190 -3.25 -22.78 -15.21
N TYR A 191 -3.48 -23.97 -15.78
CA TYR A 191 -4.76 -24.32 -16.40
C TYR A 191 -5.88 -24.33 -15.36
N CYS A 192 -5.64 -24.96 -14.19
CA CYS A 192 -6.59 -24.94 -13.08
C CYS A 192 -6.87 -23.50 -12.60
N ALA A 193 -5.82 -22.69 -12.43
CA ALA A 193 -5.96 -21.29 -12.04
C ALA A 193 -6.76 -20.50 -13.09
N ALA A 194 -6.45 -20.68 -14.37
CA ALA A 194 -7.16 -20.02 -15.47
C ALA A 194 -8.66 -20.38 -15.47
N VAL A 195 -9.00 -21.66 -15.29
CA VAL A 195 -10.40 -22.11 -15.18
C VAL A 195 -11.08 -21.45 -13.97
N THR A 196 -10.45 -21.46 -12.80
CA THR A 196 -11.05 -20.81 -11.61
C THR A 196 -11.23 -19.31 -11.77
N MET A 197 -10.30 -18.63 -12.47
CA MET A 197 -10.41 -17.20 -12.75
C MET A 197 -11.51 -16.92 -13.78
N ASP A 198 -11.69 -17.79 -14.78
CA ASP A 198 -12.77 -17.66 -15.74
C ASP A 198 -14.14 -17.94 -15.11
N GLU A 199 -14.25 -18.92 -14.21
CA GLU A 199 -15.45 -19.13 -13.39
C GLU A 199 -15.79 -17.89 -12.55
N ALA A 200 -14.81 -17.29 -11.87
CA ALA A 200 -14.99 -16.06 -11.10
C ALA A 200 -15.34 -14.85 -12.00
N ARG A 201 -14.79 -14.80 -13.21
CA ARG A 201 -15.14 -13.78 -14.21
C ARG A 201 -16.59 -13.94 -14.66
N LEU A 202 -17.03 -15.17 -14.94
CA LEU A 202 -18.40 -15.45 -15.33
C LEU A 202 -19.38 -15.15 -14.19
N SER A 203 -19.06 -15.49 -12.93
CA SER A 203 -19.93 -15.19 -11.80
C SER A 203 -20.14 -13.68 -11.61
N THR A 204 -19.06 -12.88 -11.70
CA THR A 204 -19.17 -11.42 -11.61
C THR A 204 -19.92 -10.82 -12.80
N GLN A 205 -19.79 -11.42 -13.99
CA GLN A 205 -20.60 -11.05 -15.16
C GLN A 205 -22.10 -11.33 -14.95
N PHE A 206 -22.47 -12.47 -14.38
CA PHE A 206 -23.87 -12.78 -14.07
C PHE A 206 -24.45 -11.85 -13.00
N GLU A 207 -23.70 -11.59 -11.92
CA GLU A 207 -24.11 -10.63 -10.89
C GLU A 207 -24.34 -9.23 -11.48
N LEU A 208 -23.47 -8.78 -12.39
CA LEU A 208 -23.65 -7.51 -13.09
C LEU A 208 -24.92 -7.51 -13.95
N GLN A 209 -25.21 -8.61 -14.66
CA GLN A 209 -26.41 -8.75 -15.48
C GLN A 209 -27.68 -8.70 -14.63
N ASP A 210 -27.68 -9.36 -13.47
CA ASP A 210 -28.80 -9.34 -12.53
C ASP A 210 -29.08 -7.93 -12.03
N VAL A 211 -28.03 -7.20 -11.60
CA VAL A 211 -28.14 -5.79 -11.15
C VAL A 211 -28.64 -4.87 -12.26
N ILE A 212 -28.15 -5.04 -13.50
CA ILE A 212 -28.63 -4.29 -14.68
C ILE A 212 -30.12 -4.56 -14.92
N SER A 213 -30.56 -5.82 -14.80
CA SER A 213 -31.95 -6.21 -15.00
C SER A 213 -32.88 -5.64 -13.93
N GLU A 214 -32.45 -5.65 -12.67
CA GLU A 214 -33.18 -5.09 -11.54
C GLU A 214 -33.29 -3.57 -11.67
N ALA A 215 -32.18 -2.89 -11.98
CA ALA A 215 -32.17 -1.47 -12.26
C ALA A 215 -33.14 -1.12 -13.40
N ARG A 216 -33.13 -1.88 -14.51
CA ARG A 216 -34.05 -1.67 -15.64
C ARG A 216 -35.52 -1.86 -15.23
N ALA A 217 -35.82 -2.85 -14.38
CA ALA A 217 -37.18 -3.08 -13.88
C ALA A 217 -37.67 -1.91 -13.03
N GLU A 218 -36.82 -1.38 -12.14
CA GLU A 218 -37.14 -0.23 -11.28
C GLU A 218 -37.26 1.08 -12.08
N ILE A 219 -36.42 1.28 -13.11
CA ILE A 219 -36.57 2.40 -14.04
C ILE A 219 -37.92 2.33 -14.75
N ARG A 220 -38.29 1.15 -15.28
CA ARG A 220 -39.55 0.98 -16.02
C ARG A 220 -40.77 1.15 -15.14
N SER A 221 -40.73 0.66 -13.90
CA SER A 221 -41.84 0.84 -12.96
C SER A 221 -42.04 2.33 -12.63
N ARG A 222 -40.95 3.04 -12.31
CA ARG A 222 -41.00 4.45 -11.91
C ARG A 222 -41.17 5.42 -13.05
N SER A 223 -40.73 5.12 -14.28
CA SER A 223 -40.86 6.01 -15.44
C SER A 223 -42.33 6.37 -15.75
N SER A 224 -43.26 5.49 -15.39
CA SER A 224 -44.70 5.73 -15.54
C SER A 224 -45.28 6.77 -14.57
N GLN A 225 -44.52 7.15 -13.52
CA GLN A 225 -44.95 8.01 -12.41
C GLN A 225 -44.15 9.32 -12.26
N ILE A 226 -43.21 9.63 -13.16
CA ILE A 226 -42.26 10.74 -12.99
C ILE A 226 -42.89 12.09 -13.35
N TRP A 227 -42.95 13.01 -12.38
CA TRP A 227 -43.35 14.41 -12.56
C TRP A 227 -42.24 15.41 -12.16
N ASP A 228 -41.04 14.92 -11.79
CA ASP A 228 -39.98 15.72 -11.16
C ASP A 228 -38.70 15.80 -12.03
N PRO A 229 -38.26 17.00 -12.49
CA PRO A 229 -37.16 17.15 -13.45
C PRO A 229 -35.77 16.77 -12.91
N ALA A 230 -35.58 16.71 -11.58
CA ALA A 230 -34.32 16.21 -11.00
C ALA A 230 -34.21 14.68 -11.11
N LEU A 231 -35.34 13.98 -11.00
CA LEU A 231 -35.43 12.53 -11.12
C LEU A 231 -35.17 12.09 -12.57
N GLU A 232 -35.67 12.86 -13.53
CA GLU A 232 -35.47 12.63 -14.97
C GLU A 232 -33.98 12.67 -15.38
N ARG A 233 -33.19 13.60 -14.81
CA ARG A 233 -31.73 13.63 -15.01
C ARG A 233 -31.01 12.45 -14.36
N ALA A 234 -31.44 12.04 -13.16
CA ALA A 234 -30.84 10.88 -12.50
C ALA A 234 -31.10 9.60 -13.31
N PHE A 235 -32.31 9.46 -13.87
CA PHE A 235 -32.66 8.34 -14.74
C PHE A 235 -31.89 8.34 -16.06
N SER A 236 -31.71 9.49 -16.71
CA SER A 236 -30.93 9.55 -17.96
C SER A 236 -29.46 9.20 -17.75
N ILE A 237 -28.85 9.64 -16.64
CA ILE A 237 -27.48 9.25 -16.26
C ILE A 237 -27.42 7.74 -16.02
N LEU A 238 -28.37 7.20 -15.25
CA LEU A 238 -28.40 5.77 -14.93
C LEU A 238 -28.58 4.91 -16.19
N GLN A 239 -29.40 5.36 -17.14
CA GLN A 239 -29.58 4.69 -18.42
C GLN A 239 -28.31 4.74 -19.28
N MET A 240 -27.61 5.88 -19.32
CA MET A 240 -26.33 6.01 -20.02
C MET A 240 -25.26 5.08 -19.42
N THR A 241 -25.17 5.02 -18.09
CA THR A 241 -24.23 4.10 -17.42
C THR A 241 -24.57 2.63 -17.66
N LEU A 242 -25.86 2.31 -17.81
CA LEU A 242 -26.32 0.95 -18.11
C LEU A 242 -25.88 0.53 -19.51
N GLU A 243 -26.03 1.42 -20.50
CA GLU A 243 -25.60 1.18 -21.89
C GLU A 243 -24.07 1.03 -21.99
N GLU A 244 -23.29 1.84 -21.26
CA GLU A 244 -21.84 1.68 -21.17
C GLU A 244 -21.45 0.33 -20.55
N CYS A 245 -22.13 -0.11 -19.49
CA CYS A 245 -21.89 -1.42 -18.89
C CYS A 245 -22.23 -2.57 -19.83
N GLU A 246 -23.31 -2.48 -20.60
CA GLU A 246 -23.68 -3.48 -21.61
C GLU A 246 -22.65 -3.54 -22.74
N LEU A 247 -22.12 -2.40 -23.19
CA LEU A 247 -21.03 -2.34 -24.16
C LEU A 247 -19.75 -3.00 -23.64
N MET A 248 -19.33 -2.67 -22.43
CA MET A 248 -18.18 -3.32 -21.79
C MET A 248 -18.38 -4.84 -21.64
N HIS A 249 -19.59 -5.28 -21.30
CA HIS A 249 -19.92 -6.70 -21.22
C HIS A 249 -19.81 -7.41 -22.58
N LEU A 250 -20.30 -6.78 -23.65
CA LEU A 250 -20.17 -7.31 -25.01
C LEU A 250 -18.71 -7.39 -25.48
N GLU A 251 -17.89 -6.39 -25.16
CA GLU A 251 -16.45 -6.42 -25.46
C GLU A 251 -15.73 -7.54 -24.69
N LEU A 252 -16.05 -7.71 -23.40
CA LEU A 252 -15.51 -8.79 -22.56
C LEU A 252 -16.00 -10.18 -22.99
N SER A 253 -17.17 -10.28 -23.62
CA SER A 253 -17.72 -11.52 -24.18
C SER A 253 -17.10 -11.85 -25.55
N ASN A 254 -16.92 -10.86 -26.42
CA ASN A 254 -16.38 -11.06 -27.78
C ASN A 254 -14.84 -11.15 -27.83
N GLY A 255 -14.13 -10.67 -26.80
CA GLY A 255 -12.67 -10.75 -26.70
C GLY A 255 -12.13 -12.14 -26.30
N ALA A 256 -12.99 -13.08 -25.91
CA ALA A 256 -12.58 -14.46 -25.63
C ALA A 256 -12.45 -15.24 -26.95
N PRO A 257 -11.24 -15.69 -27.35
CA PRO A 257 -11.12 -16.59 -28.48
C PRO A 257 -11.86 -17.87 -28.12
N THR A 258 -12.91 -18.18 -28.88
CA THR A 258 -13.62 -19.45 -28.78
C THR A 258 -12.61 -20.57 -28.98
N PRO A 259 -12.51 -21.56 -28.07
CA PRO A 259 -11.64 -22.70 -28.29
C PRO A 259 -12.18 -23.47 -29.49
N GLN A 260 -11.52 -23.32 -30.64
CA GLN A 260 -11.76 -24.17 -31.79
C GLN A 260 -11.40 -25.59 -31.37
N SER A 261 -12.42 -26.44 -31.33
CA SER A 261 -12.37 -27.89 -31.10
C SER A 261 -11.45 -28.61 -32.07
#